data_AF-A0A178ERA2-F1
#
_entry.id   AF-A0A178ERA2-F1
#
_cell.length_a   1.000
_cell.length_b   1.000
_cell.length_c   1.000
_cell.angle_alpha   90.00
_cell.angle_beta   90.00
_cell.angle_gamma   90.00
#
_symmetry.space_group_name_H-M   'P 1'
#
loop_
_entity.id
_entity.type
_entity.pdbx_description
1 polymer ?
#
loop_
_entity_poly.entity_id
_entity_poly.type
_entity_poly.pdbx_seq_one_letter_code
_entity_poly.pdbx_strand_id
1 'polypeptide(L)'
;MSERLTSTHSLATVGLENLSPEHFEVLQQGFWTILFTDLATETFAQVVDGRPTRDVYRDYFNEFRKSFENNIHPSNAALEAVESYRRNLNLGSTQISAKLAQALQNAKPGSREFHLRLIETLAVLCHGIAVHLYQAYDGGFYKPEPPDPITWHEELVPNMPPPPPRKALPAELYHFSYGSWSQYPNGVADIVGYWAEYRLFGGVVLFDRGETGFECKDIFIHPVGRYMIFQLSETQVQAYISFLQGGPQPPCGIRFKAEEYARRVDKNYAMDMNIYRDRYERIIPKRRARCIIRGEDLPGHAQAMEDWARRTGNS
;
A
#
# COMPACT_ATOMS: atom_id res chain seq x y z
N MET A 1 14.37 -7.41 33.46
CA MET A 1 13.21 -8.27 33.16
C MET A 1 12.06 -7.35 32.82
N SER A 2 11.74 -7.24 31.53
CA SER A 2 10.64 -6.41 31.03
C SER A 2 9.66 -7.38 30.39
N GLU A 3 8.46 -7.46 30.93
CA GLU A 3 7.39 -8.34 30.48
C GLU A 3 7.15 -8.14 28.98
N ARG A 4 7.40 -9.20 28.21
CA ARG A 4 6.85 -9.35 26.87
C ARG A 4 5.34 -9.49 27.04
N LEU A 5 4.62 -8.40 26.80
CA LEU A 5 3.20 -8.46 26.41
C LEU A 5 3.13 -9.07 25.00
N THR A 6 3.44 -10.35 24.87
CA THR A 6 2.95 -11.18 23.77
C THR A 6 1.51 -11.53 24.09
N SER A 7 0.62 -10.54 24.01
CA SER A 7 -0.81 -10.82 23.89
C SER A 7 -1.09 -11.04 22.41
N THR A 8 -0.83 -12.25 21.94
CA THR A 8 -1.50 -12.79 20.76
C THR A 8 -2.96 -13.03 21.13
N HIS A 9 -3.73 -11.94 21.29
CA HIS A 9 -5.16 -12.04 21.07
C HIS A 9 -5.31 -12.46 19.61
N SER A 10 -5.61 -13.75 19.40
CA SER A 10 -6.24 -14.19 18.15
C SER A 10 -7.41 -13.24 17.92
N LEU A 11 -7.24 -12.34 16.95
CA LEU A 11 -8.33 -11.48 16.52
C LEU A 11 -9.37 -12.42 15.94
N ALA A 12 -10.56 -12.46 16.56
CA ALA A 12 -11.66 -13.23 16.02
C ALA A 12 -11.84 -12.85 14.55
N THR A 13 -11.86 -13.85 13.66
CA THR A 13 -12.12 -13.66 12.23
C THR A 13 -13.49 -14.20 11.88
N VAL A 14 -14.04 -13.71 10.77
CA VAL A 14 -15.32 -14.17 10.23
C VAL A 14 -15.22 -14.21 8.70
N GLY A 15 -15.92 -15.17 8.09
CA GLY A 15 -16.08 -15.21 6.64
C GLY A 15 -16.98 -14.08 6.15
N LEU A 16 -16.66 -13.51 4.99
CA LEU A 16 -17.44 -12.44 4.39
C LEU A 16 -18.88 -12.84 4.07
N GLU A 17 -19.18 -14.13 3.91
CA GLU A 17 -20.56 -14.62 3.74
C GLU A 17 -21.49 -14.33 4.92
N ASN A 18 -20.94 -13.93 6.08
CA ASN A 18 -21.71 -13.57 7.26
C ASN A 18 -22.17 -12.10 7.27
N LEU A 19 -21.74 -11.30 6.29
CA LEU A 19 -22.31 -9.98 6.05
C LEU A 19 -23.75 -10.12 5.52
N SER A 20 -24.58 -9.13 5.76
CA SER A 20 -25.91 -9.09 5.16
C SER A 20 -25.82 -9.06 3.63
N PRO A 21 -26.81 -9.62 2.90
CA PRO A 21 -26.74 -9.75 1.45
C PRO A 21 -26.40 -8.44 0.73
N GLU A 22 -27.01 -7.32 1.13
CA GLU A 22 -26.75 -6.00 0.56
C GLU A 22 -25.30 -5.53 0.77
N HIS A 23 -24.72 -5.76 1.96
CA HIS A 23 -23.34 -5.35 2.24
C HIS A 23 -22.35 -6.25 1.50
N PHE A 24 -22.61 -7.55 1.48
CA PHE A 24 -21.78 -8.51 0.78
C PHE A 24 -21.78 -8.27 -0.73
N GLU A 25 -22.94 -7.96 -1.34
CA GLU A 25 -23.06 -7.66 -2.77
C GLU A 25 -22.21 -6.45 -3.18
N VAL A 26 -22.32 -5.34 -2.46
CA VAL A 26 -21.53 -4.13 -2.76
C VAL A 26 -20.04 -4.36 -2.55
N LEU A 27 -19.66 -5.06 -1.48
CA LEU A 27 -18.26 -5.43 -1.24
C LEU A 27 -17.73 -6.35 -2.35
N GLN A 28 -18.51 -7.36 -2.74
CA GLN A 28 -18.15 -8.30 -3.77
C GLN A 28 -17.96 -7.60 -5.11
N GLN A 29 -18.88 -6.71 -5.49
CA GLN A 29 -18.77 -5.93 -6.69
C GLN A 29 -17.49 -5.08 -6.68
N GLY A 30 -17.25 -4.29 -5.63
CA GLY A 30 -16.06 -3.46 -5.54
C GLY A 30 -14.75 -4.27 -5.55
N PHE A 31 -14.74 -5.42 -4.87
CA PHE A 31 -13.60 -6.32 -4.83
C PHE A 31 -13.24 -6.86 -6.21
N TRP A 32 -14.22 -7.39 -6.94
CA TRP A 32 -14.00 -7.90 -8.29
C TRP A 32 -13.65 -6.79 -9.28
N THR A 33 -14.28 -5.61 -9.16
CA THR A 33 -13.93 -4.43 -9.98
C THR A 33 -12.44 -4.09 -9.87
N ILE A 34 -11.86 -4.11 -8.67
CA ILE A 34 -10.41 -3.92 -8.47
C ILE A 34 -9.62 -5.08 -9.08
N LEU A 35 -9.98 -6.32 -8.75
CA LEU A 35 -9.21 -7.51 -9.10
C LEU A 35 -9.20 -7.81 -10.61
N PHE A 36 -10.17 -7.33 -11.37
CA PHE A 36 -10.22 -7.43 -12.83
C PHE A 36 -9.46 -6.33 -13.56
N THR A 37 -8.84 -5.38 -12.85
CA THR A 37 -7.97 -4.39 -13.50
C THR A 37 -6.63 -5.01 -13.91
N ASP A 38 -6.07 -4.50 -15.01
CA ASP A 38 -4.70 -4.84 -15.45
C ASP A 38 -3.68 -4.50 -14.36
N LEU A 39 -3.89 -3.40 -13.64
CA LEU A 39 -3.03 -2.97 -12.54
C LEU A 39 -3.00 -4.00 -11.41
N ALA A 40 -4.15 -4.57 -11.05
CA ALA A 40 -4.19 -5.63 -10.04
C ALA A 40 -3.50 -6.91 -10.50
N THR A 41 -3.75 -7.31 -11.75
CA THR A 41 -3.10 -8.48 -12.36
C THR A 41 -1.58 -8.32 -12.36
N GLU A 42 -1.07 -7.17 -12.83
CA GLU A 42 0.37 -6.88 -12.88
C GLU A 42 1.00 -6.80 -11.47
N THR A 43 0.26 -6.23 -10.51
CA THR A 43 0.73 -6.07 -9.13
C THR A 43 0.88 -7.42 -8.45
N PHE A 44 -0.16 -8.26 -8.49
CA PHE A 44 -0.11 -9.58 -7.86
C PHE A 44 0.84 -10.52 -8.60
N ALA A 45 1.05 -10.35 -9.91
CA ALA A 45 2.05 -11.14 -10.63
C ALA A 45 3.48 -10.78 -10.19
N GLN A 46 3.77 -9.49 -9.93
CA GLN A 46 5.05 -9.09 -9.31
C GLN A 46 5.22 -9.69 -7.92
N VAL A 47 4.15 -9.81 -7.13
CA VAL A 47 4.18 -10.50 -5.83
C VAL A 47 4.56 -11.98 -5.99
N VAL A 48 3.97 -12.68 -6.96
CA VAL A 48 4.29 -14.08 -7.27
C VAL A 48 5.71 -14.23 -7.84
N ASP A 49 6.20 -13.26 -8.61
CA ASP A 49 7.60 -13.22 -9.05
C ASP A 49 8.57 -12.93 -7.89
N GLY A 50 8.10 -12.26 -6.82
CA GLY A 50 8.93 -11.83 -5.70
C GLY A 50 9.81 -10.62 -5.99
N ARG A 51 9.60 -9.93 -7.13
CA ARG A 51 10.39 -8.76 -7.56
C ARG A 51 9.55 -7.78 -8.40
N PRO A 52 9.87 -6.47 -8.37
CA PRO A 52 9.16 -5.49 -9.17
C PRO A 52 9.65 -5.49 -10.62
N THR A 53 8.83 -4.99 -11.55
CA THR A 53 9.31 -4.67 -12.91
C THR A 53 10.26 -3.48 -12.88
N ARG A 54 11.05 -3.31 -13.94
CA ARG A 54 11.98 -2.19 -14.12
C ARG A 54 11.32 -0.85 -13.86
N ASP A 55 10.19 -0.63 -14.51
CA ASP A 55 9.52 0.67 -14.53
C ASP A 55 8.85 0.94 -13.18
N VAL A 56 8.34 -0.11 -12.53
CA VAL A 56 7.81 -0.01 -11.16
C VAL A 56 8.91 0.28 -10.15
N TYR A 57 10.07 -0.37 -10.28
CA TYR A 57 11.22 -0.07 -9.44
C TYR A 57 11.67 1.38 -9.59
N ARG A 58 11.75 1.87 -10.83
CA ARG A 58 12.14 3.26 -11.13
C ARG A 58 11.11 4.26 -10.59
N ASP A 59 9.81 4.01 -10.79
CA ASP A 59 8.72 4.86 -10.25
C ASP A 59 8.78 4.93 -8.72
N TYR A 60 9.06 3.79 -8.07
CA TYR A 60 9.07 3.67 -6.62
C TYR A 60 10.32 4.27 -5.96
N PHE A 61 11.51 3.89 -6.46
CA PHE A 61 12.80 4.19 -5.83
C PHE A 61 13.50 5.41 -6.42
N ASN A 62 13.07 5.88 -7.60
CA ASN A 62 13.77 6.87 -8.40
C ASN A 62 15.25 6.49 -8.65
N GLU A 63 15.51 5.18 -8.76
CA GLU A 63 16.83 4.59 -8.91
C GLU A 63 16.81 3.57 -10.06
N PHE A 64 17.94 3.47 -10.77
CA PHE A 64 18.13 2.42 -11.78
C PHE A 64 18.81 1.21 -11.16
N ARG A 65 18.32 0.01 -11.48
CA ARG A 65 18.96 -1.24 -11.07
C ARG A 65 19.13 -2.15 -12.28
N LYS A 66 20.38 -2.42 -12.63
CA LYS A 66 20.76 -3.23 -13.80
C LYS A 66 20.13 -4.63 -13.78
N SER A 67 19.98 -5.26 -12.61
CA SER A 67 19.34 -6.57 -12.49
C SER A 67 17.86 -6.58 -12.90
N PHE A 68 17.19 -5.41 -12.93
CA PHE A 68 15.81 -5.28 -13.37
C PHE A 68 15.68 -4.71 -14.78
N GLU A 69 16.78 -4.37 -15.46
CA GLU A 69 16.76 -3.71 -16.78
C GLU A 69 15.90 -4.44 -17.82
N ASN A 70 15.95 -5.77 -17.80
CA ASN A 70 15.19 -6.64 -18.71
C ASN A 70 13.84 -7.11 -18.12
N ASN A 71 13.53 -6.81 -16.85
CA ASN A 71 12.28 -7.22 -16.19
C ASN A 71 11.15 -6.22 -16.50
N ILE A 72 10.75 -6.11 -17.77
CA ILE A 72 9.78 -5.09 -18.22
C ILE A 72 8.34 -5.44 -17.84
N HIS A 73 8.02 -6.74 -17.81
CA HIS A 73 6.71 -7.28 -17.43
C HIS A 73 6.89 -8.41 -16.41
N PRO A 74 5.86 -8.71 -15.60
CA PRO A 74 5.84 -9.92 -14.79
C PRO A 74 6.00 -11.17 -15.66
N SER A 75 6.51 -12.25 -15.09
CA SER A 75 6.67 -13.52 -15.82
C SER A 75 5.32 -14.12 -16.23
N ASN A 76 5.31 -14.87 -17.35
CA ASN A 76 4.10 -15.58 -17.78
C ASN A 76 3.61 -16.57 -16.71
N ALA A 77 4.53 -17.25 -16.02
CA ALA A 77 4.20 -18.16 -14.93
C ALA A 77 3.49 -17.43 -13.78
N ALA A 78 3.92 -16.20 -13.44
CA ALA A 78 3.26 -15.40 -12.42
C ALA A 78 1.89 -14.89 -12.87
N LEU A 79 1.74 -14.51 -14.14
CA LEU A 79 0.44 -14.13 -14.70
C LEU A 79 -0.55 -15.30 -14.67
N GLU A 80 -0.12 -16.50 -15.07
CA GLU A 80 -0.93 -17.72 -15.01
C GLU A 80 -1.30 -18.11 -13.57
N ALA A 81 -0.36 -17.96 -12.63
CA ALA A 81 -0.58 -18.16 -11.20
C ALA A 81 -1.67 -17.23 -10.64
N VAL A 82 -1.61 -15.93 -10.97
CA VAL A 82 -2.62 -14.95 -10.56
C VAL A 82 -3.98 -15.28 -11.19
N GLU A 83 -4.01 -15.65 -12.46
CA GLU A 83 -5.25 -16.05 -13.13
C GLU A 83 -5.88 -17.30 -12.52
N SER A 84 -5.04 -18.28 -12.17
CA SER A 84 -5.48 -19.49 -11.46
C SER A 84 -6.04 -19.15 -10.08
N TYR A 85 -5.34 -18.29 -9.31
CA TYR A 85 -5.83 -17.83 -8.01
C TYR A 85 -7.19 -17.11 -8.15
N ARG A 86 -7.30 -16.18 -9.11
CA ARG A 86 -8.52 -15.41 -9.37
C ARG A 86 -9.73 -16.30 -9.70
N ARG A 87 -9.54 -17.34 -10.54
CA ARG A 87 -10.61 -18.29 -10.90
C ARG A 87 -11.08 -19.16 -9.75
N ASN A 88 -10.20 -19.45 -8.79
CA ASN A 88 -10.50 -20.33 -7.67
C ASN A 88 -10.85 -19.58 -6.37
N LEU A 89 -10.74 -18.26 -6.38
CA LEU A 89 -10.99 -17.43 -5.21
C LEU A 89 -12.49 -17.43 -4.85
N ASN A 90 -12.82 -18.03 -3.71
CA ASN A 90 -14.14 -17.90 -3.10
C ASN A 90 -14.14 -16.74 -2.10
N LEU A 91 -14.62 -15.57 -2.55
CA LEU A 91 -14.66 -14.37 -1.72
C LEU A 91 -15.51 -14.55 -0.45
N GLY A 92 -16.59 -15.34 -0.48
CA GLY A 92 -17.43 -15.56 0.71
C GLY A 92 -16.61 -16.12 1.86
N SER A 93 -15.83 -17.17 1.58
CA SER A 93 -15.03 -17.90 2.57
C SER A 93 -13.79 -17.13 3.06
N THR A 94 -13.45 -16.02 2.41
CA THR A 94 -12.31 -15.19 2.79
C THR A 94 -12.53 -14.62 4.18
N GLN A 95 -11.54 -14.82 5.05
CA GLN A 95 -11.60 -14.40 6.44
C GLN A 95 -11.12 -12.95 6.60
N ILE A 96 -11.89 -12.15 7.33
CA ILE A 96 -11.47 -10.82 7.80
C ILE A 96 -11.66 -10.71 9.30
N SER A 97 -11.07 -9.68 9.92
CA SER A 97 -11.32 -9.35 11.32
C SER A 97 -12.82 -9.18 11.58
N ALA A 98 -13.36 -9.88 12.58
CA ALA A 98 -14.77 -9.77 12.98
C ALA A 98 -15.15 -8.34 13.36
N LYS A 99 -14.21 -7.57 13.92
CA LYS A 99 -14.43 -6.15 14.19
C LYS A 99 -14.63 -5.37 12.90
N LEU A 100 -13.77 -5.57 11.90
CA LEU A 100 -13.88 -4.89 10.60
C LEU A 100 -15.18 -5.27 9.88
N ALA A 101 -15.53 -6.56 9.86
CA ALA A 101 -16.79 -7.04 9.31
C ALA A 101 -17.99 -6.36 10.00
N GLN A 102 -17.99 -6.31 11.34
CA GLN A 102 -19.05 -5.66 12.11
C GLN A 102 -19.11 -4.15 11.86
N ALA A 103 -17.96 -3.48 11.69
CA ALA A 103 -17.92 -2.05 11.39
C ALA A 103 -18.53 -1.73 10.03
N LEU A 104 -18.22 -2.54 9.01
CA LEU A 104 -18.86 -2.45 7.71
C LEU A 104 -20.37 -2.72 7.83
N GLN A 105 -20.76 -3.78 8.54
CA GLN A 105 -22.15 -4.19 8.74
C GLN A 105 -23.01 -3.13 9.44
N ASN A 106 -22.42 -2.36 10.35
CA ASN A 106 -23.11 -1.32 11.10
C ASN A 106 -23.30 -0.04 10.28
N ALA A 107 -22.49 0.17 9.26
CA ALA A 107 -22.53 1.37 8.44
C ALA A 107 -23.68 1.27 7.43
N LYS A 108 -24.56 2.27 7.37
CA LYS A 108 -25.70 2.24 6.45
C LYS A 108 -25.23 2.29 4.99
N PRO A 109 -25.64 1.35 4.10
CA PRO A 109 -25.30 1.40 2.67
C PRO A 109 -25.58 2.77 2.02
N GLY A 110 -24.64 3.23 1.20
CA GLY A 110 -24.68 4.55 0.55
C GLY A 110 -24.36 5.75 1.47
N SER A 111 -24.17 5.54 2.78
CA SER A 111 -23.68 6.59 3.67
C SER A 111 -22.18 6.82 3.50
N ARG A 112 -21.72 8.00 3.90
CA ARG A 112 -20.28 8.32 3.96
C ARG A 112 -19.50 7.30 4.78
N GLU A 113 -19.99 6.95 5.97
CA GLU A 113 -19.32 5.96 6.83
C GLU A 113 -19.17 4.62 6.11
N PHE A 114 -20.22 4.17 5.41
CA PHE A 114 -20.18 2.92 4.66
C PHE A 114 -19.15 2.98 3.52
N HIS A 115 -19.07 4.10 2.79
CA HIS A 115 -18.04 4.27 1.75
C HIS A 115 -16.63 4.16 2.31
N LEU A 116 -16.37 4.77 3.48
CA LEU A 116 -15.06 4.68 4.12
C LEU A 116 -14.74 3.25 4.59
N ARG A 117 -15.72 2.57 5.22
CA ARG A 117 -15.56 1.17 5.66
C ARG A 117 -15.41 0.18 4.51
N LEU A 118 -16.05 0.45 3.38
CA LEU A 118 -15.89 -0.33 2.15
C LEU A 118 -14.46 -0.22 1.64
N ILE A 119 -13.92 1.00 1.49
CA ILE A 119 -12.52 1.21 1.07
C ILE A 119 -11.55 0.59 2.07
N GLU A 120 -11.80 0.74 3.38
CA GLU A 120 -11.00 0.07 4.43
C GLU A 120 -10.94 -1.44 4.22
N THR A 121 -12.10 -2.06 4.02
CA THR A 121 -12.21 -3.52 3.84
C THR A 121 -11.50 -3.96 2.57
N LEU A 122 -11.67 -3.23 1.46
CA LEU A 122 -11.02 -3.54 0.19
C LEU A 122 -9.49 -3.42 0.27
N ALA A 123 -8.97 -2.42 0.98
CA ALA A 123 -7.53 -2.26 1.19
C ALA A 123 -6.95 -3.44 1.99
N VAL A 124 -7.64 -3.87 3.05
CA VAL A 124 -7.25 -5.04 3.87
C VAL A 124 -7.30 -6.33 3.05
N LEU A 125 -8.34 -6.52 2.22
CA LEU A 125 -8.45 -7.70 1.36
C LEU A 125 -7.33 -7.75 0.31
N CYS A 126 -7.04 -6.64 -0.36
CA CYS A 126 -5.96 -6.58 -1.35
C CYS A 126 -4.58 -6.84 -0.72
N HIS A 127 -4.34 -6.30 0.48
CA HIS A 127 -3.16 -6.62 1.27
C HIS A 127 -3.09 -8.13 1.57
N GLY A 128 -4.21 -8.72 2.02
CA GLY A 128 -4.31 -10.14 2.32
C GLY A 128 -4.02 -11.05 1.12
N ILE A 129 -4.47 -10.68 -0.08
CA ILE A 129 -4.13 -11.41 -1.32
C ILE A 129 -2.61 -11.39 -1.55
N ALA A 130 -1.97 -10.22 -1.42
CA ALA A 130 -0.53 -10.12 -1.60
C ALA A 130 0.24 -10.96 -0.56
N VAL A 131 -0.18 -10.93 0.71
CA VAL A 131 0.37 -11.80 1.76
C VAL A 131 0.23 -13.27 1.38
N HIS A 132 -0.98 -13.69 0.99
CA HIS A 132 -1.28 -15.07 0.66
C HIS A 132 -0.45 -15.56 -0.55
N LEU A 133 -0.43 -14.80 -1.64
CA LEU A 133 0.34 -15.15 -2.83
C LEU A 133 1.84 -15.21 -2.52
N TYR A 134 2.38 -14.22 -1.82
CA TYR A 134 3.79 -14.22 -1.45
C TYR A 134 4.18 -15.47 -0.65
N GLN A 135 3.35 -15.88 0.31
CA GLN A 135 3.56 -17.09 1.09
C GLN A 135 3.39 -18.38 0.27
N ALA A 136 2.35 -18.45 -0.58
CA ALA A 136 2.06 -19.60 -1.41
C ALA A 136 3.19 -19.93 -2.40
N TYR A 137 3.93 -18.91 -2.83
CA TYR A 137 5.08 -19.03 -3.72
C TYR A 137 6.44 -18.90 -2.99
N ASP A 138 6.46 -19.09 -1.66
CA ASP A 138 7.68 -19.10 -0.82
C ASP A 138 8.57 -17.86 -1.01
N GLY A 139 7.97 -16.68 -1.16
CA GLY A 139 8.65 -15.42 -1.39
C GLY A 139 8.84 -15.02 -2.87
N GLY A 140 8.38 -15.88 -3.77
CA GLY A 140 8.28 -15.64 -5.21
C GLY A 140 9.33 -16.36 -6.06
N PHE A 141 9.03 -16.52 -7.36
CA PHE A 141 9.87 -17.29 -8.30
C PHE A 141 11.30 -16.78 -8.44
N TYR A 142 11.50 -15.48 -8.24
CA TYR A 142 12.78 -14.80 -8.38
C TYR A 142 13.18 -14.10 -7.09
N LYS A 143 12.77 -14.65 -5.93
CA LYS A 143 13.19 -14.12 -4.63
C LYS A 143 14.71 -14.04 -4.56
N PRO A 144 15.27 -12.98 -3.94
CA PRO A 144 16.71 -12.88 -3.75
C PRO A 144 17.19 -14.02 -2.84
N GLU A 145 18.25 -14.73 -3.26
CA GLU A 145 18.88 -15.75 -2.39
C GLU A 145 19.69 -15.04 -1.29
N PRO A 146 19.53 -15.41 0.00
CA PRO A 146 20.43 -14.94 1.04
C PRO A 146 21.86 -15.44 0.74
N PRO A 147 22.91 -14.60 0.82
CA PRO A 147 22.97 -13.31 1.47
C PRO A 147 23.24 -12.19 0.47
N ASP A 148 22.60 -12.16 -0.70
CA ASP A 148 22.97 -11.20 -1.74
C ASP A 148 22.90 -9.77 -1.18
N PRO A 149 24.05 -9.11 -0.93
CA PRO A 149 24.02 -7.72 -0.55
C PRO A 149 23.45 -6.99 -1.75
N ILE A 150 22.56 -6.03 -1.52
CA ILE A 150 22.15 -5.12 -2.59
C ILE A 150 23.38 -4.26 -2.89
N THR A 151 24.21 -4.77 -3.78
CA THR A 151 25.34 -4.07 -4.36
C THR A 151 24.71 -3.11 -5.36
N TRP A 152 24.41 -1.91 -4.88
CA TRP A 152 24.21 -0.79 -5.79
C TRP A 152 25.54 -0.59 -6.49
N HIS A 153 25.63 -1.11 -7.72
CA HIS A 153 26.69 -0.72 -8.64
C HIS A 153 26.44 0.72 -9.08
N GLU A 154 26.43 1.67 -8.14
CA GLU A 154 26.94 2.98 -8.48
C GLU A 154 28.40 2.72 -8.81
N GLU A 155 28.75 2.90 -10.09
CA GLU A 155 30.13 2.89 -10.55
C GLU A 155 30.97 3.61 -9.50
N LEU A 156 31.89 2.86 -8.87
CA LEU A 156 32.75 3.37 -7.82
C LEU A 156 33.35 4.68 -8.31
N VAL A 157 32.88 5.80 -7.74
CA VAL A 157 33.46 7.11 -8.02
C VAL A 157 34.95 6.96 -7.70
N PRO A 158 35.87 7.16 -8.65
CA PRO A 158 37.29 6.92 -8.41
C PRO A 158 37.73 7.69 -7.15
N ASN A 159 38.37 7.00 -6.21
CA ASN A 159 38.86 7.50 -4.92
C ASN A 159 37.82 7.72 -3.80
N MET A 160 36.59 7.23 -3.91
CA MET A 160 35.67 7.12 -2.77
C MET A 160 35.71 5.70 -2.17
N PRO A 161 35.77 5.54 -0.84
CA PRO A 161 35.58 4.23 -0.23
C PRO A 161 34.21 3.68 -0.63
N PRO A 162 34.09 2.36 -0.92
CA PRO A 162 32.81 1.78 -1.26
C PRO A 162 31.82 2.06 -0.12
N PRO A 163 30.57 2.46 -0.44
CA PRO A 163 29.56 2.63 0.60
C PRO A 163 29.43 1.31 1.38
N PRO A 164 29.14 1.38 2.70
CA PRO A 164 28.93 0.17 3.48
C PRO A 164 27.83 -0.66 2.80
N PRO A 165 28.01 -2.00 2.68
CA PRO A 165 27.00 -2.86 2.06
C PRO A 165 25.66 -2.62 2.75
N ARG A 166 24.64 -2.23 1.99
CA ARG A 166 23.30 -2.08 2.55
C ARG A 166 22.84 -3.47 2.99
N LYS A 167 22.26 -3.56 4.19
CA LYS A 167 21.67 -4.82 4.68
C LYS A 167 20.74 -5.38 3.60
N ALA A 168 20.87 -6.68 3.31
CA ALA A 168 19.95 -7.38 2.44
C ALA A 168 18.52 -7.07 2.89
N LEU A 169 17.70 -6.62 1.95
CA LEU A 169 16.31 -6.34 2.24
C LEU A 169 15.56 -7.66 2.40
N PRO A 170 14.59 -7.74 3.32
CA PRO A 170 13.82 -8.96 3.54
C PRO A 170 13.01 -9.38 2.31
N ALA A 171 12.67 -8.44 1.42
CA ALA A 171 12.03 -8.63 0.14
C ALA A 171 12.38 -7.47 -0.81
N GLU A 172 12.32 -7.72 -2.13
CA GLU A 172 12.46 -6.67 -3.16
C GLU A 172 11.22 -5.76 -3.24
N LEU A 173 10.09 -6.27 -2.76
CA LEU A 173 8.78 -5.61 -2.75
C LEU A 173 8.53 -5.05 -1.35
N TYR A 174 8.84 -3.78 -1.12
CA TYR A 174 8.72 -3.19 0.21
C TYR A 174 8.40 -1.71 0.19
N HIS A 175 7.80 -1.26 1.30
CA HIS A 175 7.65 0.15 1.59
C HIS A 175 8.64 0.63 2.68
N PHE A 176 9.42 1.68 2.40
CA PHE A 176 10.49 2.18 3.28
C PHE A 176 10.03 2.50 4.71
N SER A 177 8.80 3.01 4.87
CA SER A 177 8.23 3.31 6.18
C SER A 177 7.68 2.09 6.92
N TYR A 178 7.54 0.93 6.27
CA TYR A 178 6.90 -0.27 6.81
C TYR A 178 7.85 -1.47 6.82
N GLY A 179 9.17 -1.25 6.91
CA GLY A 179 10.18 -2.33 6.87
C GLY A 179 10.39 -3.11 8.17
N SER A 180 9.54 -2.98 9.19
CA SER A 180 9.76 -3.61 10.51
C SER A 180 9.08 -4.99 10.61
N TRP A 181 9.41 -5.93 9.72
CA TRP A 181 8.68 -7.20 9.58
C TRP A 181 8.49 -7.99 10.88
N SER A 182 9.44 -7.93 11.82
CA SER A 182 9.39 -8.68 13.08
C SER A 182 8.16 -8.36 13.96
N GLN A 183 7.48 -7.25 13.72
CA GLN A 183 6.29 -6.86 14.48
C GLN A 183 4.97 -7.27 13.80
N TYR A 184 5.03 -7.68 12.52
CA TYR A 184 3.82 -7.99 11.77
C TYR A 184 3.42 -9.46 11.91
N PRO A 185 2.11 -9.77 11.95
CA PRO A 185 1.62 -11.14 12.11
C PRO A 185 2.14 -12.13 11.06
N ASN A 186 2.30 -11.69 9.80
CA ASN A 186 2.78 -12.48 8.68
C ASN A 186 4.23 -12.16 8.30
N GLY A 187 4.95 -11.42 9.15
CA GLY A 187 6.36 -11.12 8.97
C GLY A 187 6.67 -10.34 7.69
N VAL A 188 7.52 -10.91 6.83
CA VAL A 188 7.93 -10.27 5.56
C VAL A 188 6.76 -10.16 4.59
N ALA A 189 5.78 -11.05 4.64
CA ALA A 189 4.64 -11.00 3.73
C ALA A 189 3.81 -9.73 3.90
N ASP A 190 3.67 -9.19 5.12
CA ASP A 190 2.97 -7.91 5.34
C ASP A 190 3.73 -6.72 4.73
N ILE A 191 5.07 -6.79 4.66
CA ILE A 191 5.87 -5.78 3.93
C ILE A 191 5.46 -5.74 2.46
N VAL A 192 5.30 -6.92 1.86
CA VAL A 192 4.87 -7.09 0.47
C VAL A 192 3.42 -6.64 0.29
N GLY A 193 2.55 -6.90 1.27
CA GLY A 193 1.18 -6.39 1.30
C GLY A 193 1.11 -4.87 1.24
N TYR A 194 1.92 -4.17 2.04
CA TYR A 194 2.01 -2.70 2.00
C TYR A 194 2.57 -2.18 0.67
N TRP A 195 3.50 -2.90 0.04
CA TRP A 195 3.96 -2.55 -1.31
C TRP A 195 2.85 -2.73 -2.36
N ALA A 196 2.05 -3.80 -2.27
CA ALA A 196 0.94 -4.04 -3.19
C ALA A 196 -0.13 -2.94 -3.07
N GLU A 197 -0.41 -2.47 -1.86
CA GLU A 197 -1.30 -1.32 -1.69
C GLU A 197 -0.79 -0.04 -2.34
N TYR A 198 0.51 0.23 -2.26
CA TYR A 198 1.07 1.35 -2.98
C TYR A 198 0.77 1.24 -4.48
N ARG A 199 0.91 0.06 -5.06
CA ARG A 199 0.60 -0.18 -6.47
C ARG A 199 -0.87 0.01 -6.78
N LEU A 200 -1.77 -0.48 -5.94
CA LEU A 200 -3.21 -0.47 -6.19
C LEU A 200 -3.87 0.88 -5.87
N PHE A 201 -3.48 1.50 -4.76
CA PHE A 201 -4.13 2.69 -4.18
C PHE A 201 -3.26 3.95 -4.26
N GLY A 202 -1.99 3.86 -4.66
CA GLY A 202 -1.06 5.00 -4.70
C GLY A 202 -0.26 5.21 -3.41
N GLY A 203 -0.52 4.41 -2.38
CA GLY A 203 0.22 4.37 -1.12
C GLY A 203 -0.41 3.39 -0.13
N VAL A 204 0.18 3.25 1.05
CA VAL A 204 -0.46 2.47 2.12
C VAL A 204 -1.69 3.22 2.62
N VAL A 205 -2.83 2.52 2.67
CA VAL A 205 -4.11 3.12 3.07
C VAL A 205 -4.22 3.14 4.60
N LEU A 206 -4.37 4.34 5.14
CA LEU A 206 -4.46 4.64 6.57
C LEU A 206 -5.83 5.25 6.89
N PHE A 207 -6.23 5.16 8.14
CA PHE A 207 -7.54 5.65 8.59
C PHE A 207 -7.37 6.55 9.81
N ASP A 208 -8.19 7.60 9.89
CA ASP A 208 -8.37 8.30 11.17
C ASP A 208 -9.22 7.42 12.08
N ARG A 209 -8.54 6.81 13.05
CA ARG A 209 -9.09 5.88 14.03
C ARG A 209 -9.84 6.53 15.17
N GLY A 210 -9.89 7.86 15.20
CA GLY A 210 -10.52 8.62 16.28
C GLY A 210 -9.97 8.26 17.66
N GLU A 211 -10.72 8.62 18.69
CA GLU A 211 -10.29 8.40 20.08
C GLU A 211 -10.47 6.94 20.50
N THR A 212 -11.44 6.25 19.91
CA THR A 212 -11.70 4.84 20.20
C THR A 212 -10.62 3.91 19.64
N GLY A 213 -9.83 4.38 18.67
CA GLY A 213 -8.85 3.57 17.96
C GLY A 213 -9.47 2.61 16.94
N PHE A 214 -10.80 2.69 16.73
CA PHE A 214 -11.53 1.79 15.83
C PHE A 214 -12.47 2.54 14.87
N GLU A 215 -12.53 3.86 14.95
CA GLU A 215 -13.27 4.68 13.98
C GLU A 215 -12.60 4.62 12.59
N CYS A 216 -13.30 5.17 11.61
CA CYS A 216 -12.79 5.41 10.27
C CYS A 216 -13.35 6.75 9.81
N LYS A 217 -12.89 7.84 10.44
CA LYS A 217 -13.44 9.19 10.19
C LYS A 217 -13.06 9.71 8.81
N ASP A 218 -11.85 9.41 8.39
CA ASP A 218 -11.24 9.86 7.15
C ASP A 218 -10.22 8.84 6.64
N ILE A 219 -9.95 8.85 5.34
CA ILE A 219 -8.93 8.01 4.70
C ILE A 219 -7.72 8.86 4.35
N PHE A 220 -6.55 8.30 4.61
CA PHE A 220 -5.27 8.88 4.30
C PHE A 220 -4.44 7.90 3.48
N ILE A 221 -3.59 8.43 2.61
CA ILE A 221 -2.66 7.64 1.81
C ILE A 221 -1.24 8.01 2.22
N HIS A 222 -0.43 7.01 2.56
CA HIS A 222 1.00 7.16 2.77
C HIS A 222 1.74 6.76 1.49
N PRO A 223 2.09 7.73 0.63
CA PRO A 223 2.86 7.49 -0.58
C PRO A 223 4.31 7.11 -0.28
N VAL A 224 5.01 6.72 -1.34
CA VAL A 224 6.42 6.32 -1.33
C VAL A 224 7.33 7.55 -1.44
N GLY A 225 8.65 7.41 -1.56
CA GLY A 225 9.51 8.56 -1.89
C GLY A 225 9.62 9.66 -0.81
N ARG A 226 9.31 9.35 0.45
CA ARG A 226 9.35 10.30 1.60
C ARG A 226 8.36 11.47 1.49
N TYR A 227 7.35 11.38 0.62
CA TYR A 227 6.24 12.34 0.61
C TYR A 227 5.44 12.26 1.92
N MET A 228 4.73 13.34 2.24
CA MET A 228 3.83 13.37 3.39
C MET A 228 2.58 12.50 3.15
N ILE A 229 1.97 12.03 4.25
CA ILE A 229 0.69 11.35 4.22
C ILE A 229 -0.37 12.38 3.84
N PHE A 230 -1.25 12.10 2.87
CA PHE A 230 -2.30 13.03 2.46
C PHE A 230 -3.71 12.46 2.72
N GLN A 231 -4.64 13.32 3.10
CA GLN A 231 -6.06 12.99 3.25
C GLN A 231 -6.74 12.92 1.88
N LEU A 232 -7.63 11.94 1.68
CA LEU A 232 -8.51 11.91 0.51
C LEU A 232 -9.62 12.96 0.63
N SER A 233 -9.94 13.62 -0.48
CA SER A 233 -11.11 14.48 -0.57
C SER A 233 -12.39 13.65 -0.71
N GLU A 234 -13.54 14.23 -0.34
CA GLU A 234 -14.85 13.60 -0.59
C GLU A 234 -15.05 13.31 -2.09
N THR A 235 -14.54 14.18 -2.96
CA THR A 235 -14.59 13.99 -4.42
C THR A 235 -13.83 12.73 -4.84
N GLN A 236 -12.62 12.51 -4.31
CA GLN A 236 -11.84 11.30 -4.59
C GLN A 236 -12.53 10.05 -4.06
N VAL A 237 -13.09 10.11 -2.84
CA VAL A 237 -13.85 8.98 -2.26
C VAL A 237 -15.04 8.66 -3.15
N GLN A 238 -15.87 9.64 -3.51
CA GLN A 238 -17.07 9.39 -4.33
C GLN A 238 -16.74 8.93 -5.75
N ALA A 239 -15.70 9.48 -6.37
CA ALA A 239 -15.23 9.00 -7.68
C ALA A 239 -14.78 7.53 -7.61
N TYR A 240 -14.10 7.14 -6.52
CA TYR A 240 -13.68 5.77 -6.32
C TYR A 240 -14.86 4.84 -6.06
N ILE A 241 -15.83 5.23 -5.23
CA ILE A 241 -17.07 4.45 -5.02
C ILE A 241 -17.84 4.25 -6.32
N SER A 242 -18.00 5.30 -7.12
CA SER A 242 -18.65 5.21 -8.44
C SER A 242 -17.95 4.20 -9.35
N PHE A 243 -16.61 4.23 -9.39
CA PHE A 243 -15.81 3.23 -10.10
C PHE A 243 -16.07 1.80 -9.58
N LEU A 244 -16.04 1.58 -8.26
CA LEU A 244 -16.29 0.26 -7.65
C LEU A 244 -17.67 -0.31 -8.00
N GLN A 245 -18.65 0.57 -8.21
CA GLN A 245 -20.02 0.25 -8.60
C GLN A 245 -20.19 0.04 -10.12
N GLY A 246 -19.11 -0.09 -10.88
CA GLY A 246 -19.13 -0.32 -12.33
C GLY A 246 -19.16 0.97 -13.17
N GLY A 247 -18.97 2.13 -12.53
CA GLY A 247 -18.74 3.39 -13.23
C GLY A 247 -17.39 3.41 -13.97
N PRO A 248 -17.15 4.45 -14.80
CA PRO A 248 -15.89 4.59 -15.50
C PRO A 248 -14.72 4.77 -14.54
N GLN A 249 -13.53 4.31 -14.96
CA GLN A 249 -12.30 4.56 -14.22
C GLN A 249 -12.05 6.08 -14.09
N PRO A 250 -11.53 6.57 -12.94
CA PRO A 250 -11.18 7.97 -12.81
C PRO A 250 -10.12 8.37 -13.87
N PRO A 251 -10.16 9.61 -14.40
CA PRO A 251 -9.24 10.06 -15.45
C PRO A 251 -7.75 9.91 -15.10
N CYS A 252 -7.42 9.97 -13.82
CA CYS A 252 -6.05 9.86 -13.30
C CYS A 252 -5.61 8.42 -12.97
N GLY A 253 -6.44 7.42 -13.28
CA GLY A 253 -6.27 6.03 -12.85
C GLY A 253 -6.99 5.72 -11.53
N ILE A 254 -6.96 4.44 -11.13
CA ILE A 254 -7.55 3.99 -9.85
C ILE A 254 -6.70 4.36 -8.62
N ARG A 255 -5.43 4.76 -8.82
CA ARG A 255 -4.53 5.17 -7.74
C ARG A 255 -4.89 6.56 -7.24
N PHE A 256 -5.00 6.71 -5.93
CA PHE A 256 -5.17 8.02 -5.30
C PHE A 256 -3.92 8.89 -5.47
N LYS A 257 -4.14 10.20 -5.61
CA LYS A 257 -3.07 11.20 -5.74
C LYS A 257 -3.36 12.36 -4.79
N ALA A 258 -2.32 12.97 -4.24
CA ALA A 258 -2.51 14.16 -3.41
C ALA A 258 -3.07 15.29 -4.27
N GLU A 259 -4.21 15.86 -3.87
CA GLU A 259 -4.68 17.13 -4.42
C GLU A 259 -3.78 18.28 -3.92
N GLU A 260 -3.75 19.39 -4.66
CA GLU A 260 -2.86 20.52 -4.35
C GLU A 260 -3.00 20.99 -2.89
N TYR A 261 -4.24 21.19 -2.44
CA TYR A 261 -4.56 21.67 -1.10
C TYR A 261 -4.95 20.54 -0.12
N ALA A 262 -4.64 19.28 -0.44
CA ALA A 262 -4.92 18.17 0.45
C ALA A 262 -4.26 18.38 1.82
N ARG A 263 -4.98 18.04 2.89
CA ARG A 263 -4.40 18.01 4.25
C ARG A 263 -3.26 17.00 4.26
N ARG A 264 -2.08 17.43 4.71
CA ARG A 264 -0.89 16.59 4.80
C ARG A 264 -0.45 16.40 6.24
N VAL A 265 0.03 15.20 6.55
CA VAL A 265 0.46 14.77 7.88
C VAL A 265 1.84 14.12 7.77
N ASP A 266 2.74 14.53 8.64
CA ASP A 266 4.06 13.90 8.75
C ASP A 266 3.91 12.52 9.41
N LYS A 267 4.56 11.51 8.82
CA LYS A 267 4.47 10.12 9.26
C LYS A 267 4.89 9.88 10.72
N ASN A 268 5.74 10.75 11.29
CA ASN A 268 6.20 10.69 12.68
C ASN A 268 5.15 11.18 13.68
N TYR A 269 4.15 11.93 13.22
CA TYR A 269 3.06 12.48 14.04
C TYR A 269 1.71 11.80 13.79
N ALA A 270 1.55 11.10 12.66
CA ALA A 270 0.31 10.43 12.31
C ALA A 270 -0.24 9.50 13.41
N MET A 271 0.62 8.74 14.10
CA MET A 271 0.19 7.87 15.22
C MET A 271 -0.42 8.68 16.38
N ASP A 272 0.12 9.85 16.72
CA ASP A 272 -0.42 10.73 17.76
C ASP A 272 -1.77 11.33 17.35
N MET A 273 -1.99 11.48 16.05
CA MET A 273 -3.22 12.00 15.46
C MET A 273 -4.25 10.90 15.18
N ASN A 274 -4.01 9.67 15.68
CA ASN A 274 -4.83 8.48 15.41
C ASN A 274 -4.93 8.08 13.93
N ILE A 275 -3.98 8.50 13.10
CA ILE A 275 -3.93 8.15 11.67
C ILE A 275 -3.03 6.93 11.48
N TYR A 276 -3.64 5.76 11.43
CA TYR A 276 -2.99 4.46 11.21
C TYR A 276 -3.99 3.40 10.74
N ARG A 277 -3.51 2.34 10.08
CA ARG A 277 -4.33 1.14 9.89
C ARG A 277 -4.33 0.31 11.15
N ASP A 278 -3.15 -0.13 11.56
CA ASP A 278 -2.93 -0.99 12.73
C ASP A 278 -1.95 -0.33 13.70
N ARG A 279 -2.17 -0.49 15.01
CA ARG A 279 -1.27 0.14 16.01
C ARG A 279 0.17 -0.36 15.94
N TYR A 280 0.36 -1.60 15.49
CA TYR A 280 1.68 -2.20 15.33
C TYR A 280 2.35 -1.83 14.00
N GLU A 281 1.73 -1.04 13.12
CA GLU A 281 2.28 -0.82 11.76
C GLU A 281 3.58 0.00 11.75
N ARG A 282 3.83 0.80 12.80
CA ARG A 282 4.96 1.74 12.87
C ARG A 282 5.58 1.77 14.26
N ILE A 283 6.90 1.77 14.29
CA ILE A 283 7.67 2.05 15.51
C ILE A 283 7.75 3.57 15.67
N ILE A 284 7.14 4.10 16.73
CA ILE A 284 7.24 5.53 17.05
C ILE A 284 8.67 5.81 17.53
N PRO A 285 9.47 6.61 16.80
CA PRO A 285 10.86 6.85 17.17
C PRO A 285 10.93 7.69 18.46
N LYS A 286 11.81 7.29 19.38
CA LYS A 286 12.05 8.01 20.66
C LYS A 286 12.50 9.47 20.45
N ARG A 287 13.16 9.76 19.34
CA ARG A 287 13.50 11.10 18.88
C ARG A 287 12.92 11.30 17.49
N ARG A 288 12.02 12.27 17.34
CA ARG A 288 11.49 12.64 16.04
C ARG A 288 12.56 13.41 15.29
N ALA A 289 12.94 12.93 14.12
CA ALA A 289 13.80 13.70 13.22
C ALA A 289 13.10 15.02 12.84
N ARG A 290 13.87 16.04 12.44
CA ARG A 290 13.27 17.25 11.86
C ARG A 290 12.43 16.85 10.66
N CYS A 291 11.23 17.40 10.58
CA CYS A 291 10.34 17.25 9.43
C CYS A 291 11.06 17.79 8.19
N ILE A 292 11.46 16.91 7.27
CA ILE A 292 11.92 17.30 5.94
C ILE A 292 10.67 17.26 5.06
N ILE A 293 10.14 18.44 4.75
CA ILE A 293 9.00 18.59 3.85
C ILE A 293 9.55 18.67 2.44
N ARG A 294 9.04 17.83 1.54
CA ARG A 294 9.35 17.92 0.11
C ARG A 294 8.67 19.16 -0.48
N GLY A 295 9.32 19.83 -1.43
CA GLY A 295 8.74 21.00 -2.08
C GLY A 295 7.37 20.67 -2.68
N GLU A 296 7.24 19.48 -3.29
CA GLU A 296 6.01 19.01 -3.93
C GLU A 296 4.86 18.74 -2.94
N ASP A 297 5.13 18.68 -1.64
CA ASP A 297 4.10 18.60 -0.59
C ASP A 297 3.53 19.99 -0.23
N LEU A 298 4.15 21.08 -0.68
CA LEU A 298 3.70 22.44 -0.42
C LEU A 298 2.71 22.91 -1.50
N PRO A 299 1.54 23.48 -1.12
CA PRO A 299 0.63 24.10 -2.07
C PRO A 299 1.32 25.18 -2.91
N GLY A 300 0.96 25.28 -4.19
CA GLY A 300 1.58 26.23 -5.12
C GLY A 300 2.99 25.87 -5.59
N HIS A 301 3.59 24.75 -5.16
CA HIS A 301 4.91 24.33 -5.64
C HIS A 301 4.95 24.13 -7.16
N ALA A 302 3.93 23.48 -7.73
CA ALA A 302 3.86 23.26 -9.18
C ALA A 302 3.84 24.60 -9.94
N GLN A 303 2.99 25.55 -9.51
CA GLN A 303 2.95 26.91 -10.07
C GLN A 303 4.29 27.64 -9.89
N ALA A 304 4.93 27.53 -8.72
CA ALA A 304 6.23 28.14 -8.48
C ALA A 304 7.31 27.58 -9.42
N MET A 305 7.28 26.27 -9.71
CA MET A 305 8.19 25.64 -10.66
C MET A 305 7.90 26.03 -12.11
N GLU A 306 6.62 26.15 -12.50
CA GLU A 306 6.23 26.64 -13.83
C GLU A 306 6.61 28.13 -14.02
N ASP A 307 6.38 28.96 -13.02
CA ASP A 307 6.79 30.37 -13.00
C ASP A 307 8.31 30.48 -13.10
N TRP A 308 9.04 29.63 -12.37
CA TRP A 308 10.50 29.57 -12.45
C TRP A 308 10.97 29.15 -13.84
N ALA A 309 10.42 28.06 -14.40
CA ALA A 309 10.75 27.57 -15.74
C ALA A 309 10.51 28.62 -16.82
N ARG A 310 9.37 29.33 -16.74
CA ARG A 310 9.04 30.48 -17.61
C ARG A 310 10.05 31.63 -17.46
N ARG A 311 10.51 31.92 -16.25
CA ARG A 311 11.51 32.98 -15.99
C ARG A 311 12.92 32.61 -16.45
N THR A 312 13.27 31.32 -16.44
CA THR A 312 14.62 30.85 -16.83
C THR A 312 14.73 30.43 -18.29
N GLY A 313 13.66 30.49 -19.08
CA GLY A 313 13.68 30.14 -20.50
C GLY A 313 13.86 28.64 -20.77
N ASN A 314 13.62 27.78 -19.77
CA ASN A 314 13.61 26.33 -19.92
C ASN A 314 12.15 25.89 -20.15
N SER A 315 11.65 26.10 -21.37
CA SER A 315 10.37 25.55 -21.84
C SER A 315 10.60 24.45 -22.86
#